data_AF-A0A7D9DTI3-F1
#
_entry.id   AF-A0A7D9DTI3-F1
#
_cell.length_a   1.000
_cell.length_b   1.000
_cell.length_c   1.000
_cell.angle_alpha   90.00
_cell.angle_beta   90.00
_cell.angle_gamma   90.00
#
_symmetry.space_group_name_H-M   'P 1'
#
loop_
_entity.id
_entity.type
_entity.pdbx_description
1 polymer ?
#
loop_
_entity_poly.entity_id
_entity_poly.type
_entity_poly.pdbx_seq_one_letter_code
_entity_poly.pdbx_strand_id
1 'polypeptide(L)'
;MLGSKSGVAKRIQELQPKAHATHCHGHSLSLSMKDTTKNCKVISNTMDTAKEIVTLIKFSPKRENLLGEIQKNLEEGELATHGIIKLCPTRWTVCASCFQRILDNYSALLQEWMVCLDEKLQADIRGRIIGCQAQMKTYDFFFGLNLGERSFSHTDNLSKTLQSTKMCAASGQRLANLTKEVLQKIQSDKSFILFYEAILIKSKNIPSISEPTLPRKRRAPARFEIGTGMPSYPTTSQDYYRQIYFECIDFMINAIEQRFNQPSFSVYEQMESFLLKVLNDQDYSTELQFLEDNYSGDLDIGALKSQLEIFKLLLKDADCVCFYDMLVKIRELPEPEKKKIIEDHISWRTNNNQPSALRKIQKLSTCVCLLNQSNRKLRKSTHQRKGLRKKKEKKT
;
A
#
# COMPACT_ATOMS: atom_id res chain seq x y z
N MET A 1 17.58 0.72 1.72
CA MET A 1 17.54 2.15 2.14
C MET A 1 17.66 2.26 3.66
N LEU A 2 16.85 1.55 4.45
CA LEU A 2 16.89 1.54 5.93
C LEU A 2 17.77 0.43 6.55
N GLY A 3 18.81 -0.05 5.85
CA GLY A 3 19.67 -1.11 6.39
C GLY A 3 20.41 -0.65 7.65
N SER A 4 20.40 -1.45 8.71
CA SER A 4 20.93 -1.07 10.04
C SER A 4 22.44 -0.87 10.09
N LYS A 5 23.20 -1.52 9.20
CA LYS A 5 24.68 -1.50 9.22
C LYS A 5 25.30 -0.55 8.18
N SER A 6 24.69 -0.42 7.00
CA SER A 6 25.26 0.35 5.88
C SER A 6 24.20 1.05 5.03
N GLY A 7 22.95 1.12 5.53
CA GLY A 7 21.86 1.77 4.83
C GLY A 7 22.09 3.28 4.70
N VAL A 8 21.57 3.86 3.61
CA VAL A 8 21.59 5.31 3.38
C VAL A 8 21.01 6.07 4.58
N ALA A 9 19.93 5.58 5.18
CA ALA A 9 19.35 6.22 6.35
C ALA A 9 20.27 6.20 7.57
N LYS A 10 21.00 5.10 7.81
CA LYS A 10 21.97 5.01 8.91
C LYS A 10 23.09 6.03 8.74
N ARG A 11 23.63 6.16 7.52
CA ARG A 11 24.67 7.15 7.18
C ARG A 11 24.18 8.59 7.35
N ILE A 12 22.91 8.88 7.02
CA ILE A 12 22.31 10.19 7.24
C ILE A 12 22.17 10.46 8.74
N GLN A 13 21.69 9.48 9.50
CA GLN A 13 21.49 9.60 10.95
C GLN A 13 22.80 9.74 11.72
N GLU A 14 23.89 9.14 11.25
CA GLU A 14 25.25 9.35 11.79
C GLU A 14 25.73 10.79 11.63
N LEU A 15 25.30 11.49 10.57
CA LEU A 15 25.64 12.90 10.33
C LEU A 15 24.67 13.86 11.02
N GLN A 16 23.40 13.50 11.11
CA GLN A 16 22.34 14.28 11.75
C GLN A 16 21.43 13.32 12.54
N PRO A 17 21.69 13.11 13.84
CA PRO A 17 20.93 12.19 14.69
C PRO A 17 19.42 12.46 14.72
N LYS A 18 19.01 13.72 14.53
CA LYS A 18 17.60 14.17 14.50
C LYS A 18 16.91 13.92 13.16
N ALA A 19 17.61 13.38 12.16
CA ALA A 19 17.02 12.95 10.89
C ALA A 19 16.39 11.55 11.04
N HIS A 20 15.19 11.52 11.65
CA HIS A 20 14.46 10.29 11.93
C HIS A 20 14.13 9.50 10.67
N ALA A 21 14.65 8.28 10.58
CA ALA A 21 14.44 7.44 9.42
C ALA A 21 13.04 6.80 9.44
N THR A 22 12.19 7.16 8.47
CA THR A 22 10.84 6.59 8.33
C THR A 22 10.61 5.99 6.94
N HIS A 23 9.80 4.94 6.85
CA HIS A 23 9.26 4.51 5.56
C HIS A 23 8.17 5.47 5.11
N CYS A 24 8.12 5.85 3.82
CA CYS A 24 6.99 6.64 3.33
C CYS A 24 5.68 5.83 3.39
N HIS A 25 4.53 6.49 3.59
CA HIS A 25 3.24 5.82 3.75
C HIS A 25 2.92 4.80 2.65
N GLY A 26 3.19 5.13 1.39
CA GLY A 26 2.97 4.20 0.27
C GLY A 26 3.86 2.95 0.35
N HIS A 27 5.07 3.06 0.89
CA HIS A 27 5.92 1.90 1.14
C HIS A 27 5.47 1.12 2.38
N SER A 28 5.09 1.81 3.46
CA SER A 28 4.50 1.18 4.66
C SER A 28 3.30 0.32 4.29
N LEU A 29 2.36 0.87 3.53
CA LEU A 29 1.18 0.14 3.05
C LEU A 29 1.55 -1.05 2.15
N SER A 30 2.48 -0.87 1.22
CA SER A 30 2.96 -1.96 0.35
C SER A 30 3.58 -3.11 1.14
N LEU A 31 4.33 -2.79 2.21
CA LEU A 31 4.86 -3.78 3.14
C LEU A 31 3.74 -4.43 3.95
N SER A 32 2.74 -3.67 4.42
CA SER A 32 1.59 -4.24 5.14
C SER A 32 0.89 -5.31 4.31
N MET A 33 0.63 -5.06 3.03
CA MET A 33 -0.05 -6.02 2.15
C MET A 33 0.81 -7.26 1.85
N LYS A 34 2.13 -7.07 1.77
CA LYS A 34 3.08 -8.17 1.65
C LYS A 34 3.05 -9.05 2.91
N ASP A 35 3.03 -8.44 4.09
CA ASP A 35 2.99 -9.17 5.36
C ASP A 35 1.68 -9.94 5.52
N THR A 36 0.54 -9.30 5.19
CA THR A 36 -0.77 -9.97 5.13
C THR A 36 -0.73 -11.20 4.23
N THR A 37 -0.28 -11.02 2.98
CA THR A 37 -0.30 -12.10 1.99
C THR A 37 0.63 -13.23 2.38
N LYS A 38 1.79 -12.92 2.98
CA LYS A 38 2.74 -13.92 3.46
C LYS A 38 2.13 -14.80 4.57
N ASN A 39 1.30 -14.21 5.44
CA ASN A 39 0.74 -14.90 6.60
C ASN A 39 -0.61 -15.59 6.31
N CYS A 40 -1.39 -15.11 5.34
CA CYS A 40 -2.61 -15.77 4.90
C CYS A 40 -2.35 -16.71 3.70
N LYS A 41 -2.31 -18.02 3.96
CA LYS A 41 -1.93 -19.03 2.93
C LYS A 41 -2.86 -19.03 1.72
N VAL A 42 -4.17 -18.90 1.92
CA VAL A 42 -5.16 -18.83 0.84
C VAL A 42 -4.88 -17.62 -0.05
N ILE A 43 -4.73 -16.42 0.52
CA ILE A 43 -4.42 -15.21 -0.23
C ILE A 43 -3.05 -15.29 -0.92
N SER A 44 -2.03 -15.91 -0.30
CA SER A 44 -0.74 -16.16 -0.95
C SER A 44 -0.89 -17.01 -2.21
N ASN A 45 -1.57 -18.16 -2.09
CA ASN A 45 -1.77 -19.08 -3.21
C ASN A 45 -2.62 -18.42 -4.32
N THR A 46 -3.66 -17.70 -3.94
CA THR A 46 -4.48 -16.91 -4.87
C THR A 46 -3.65 -15.88 -5.61
N MET A 47 -2.81 -15.13 -4.90
CA MET A 47 -1.96 -14.11 -5.49
C MET A 47 -0.97 -14.71 -6.51
N ASP A 48 -0.37 -15.86 -6.21
CA ASP A 48 0.57 -16.52 -7.11
C ASP A 48 -0.13 -17.07 -8.36
N THR A 49 -1.31 -17.66 -8.19
CA THR A 49 -2.14 -18.13 -9.31
C THR A 49 -2.63 -16.95 -10.17
N ALA A 50 -3.04 -15.85 -9.54
CA ALA A 50 -3.46 -14.63 -10.25
C ALA A 50 -2.30 -14.01 -11.06
N LYS A 51 -1.09 -13.96 -10.51
CA LYS A 51 0.12 -13.54 -11.26
C LYS A 51 0.38 -14.43 -12.46
N GLU A 52 0.20 -15.74 -12.30
CA GLU A 52 0.43 -16.70 -13.36
C GLU A 52 -0.62 -16.56 -14.48
N ILE A 53 -1.90 -16.42 -14.14
CA ILE A 53 -2.99 -16.09 -15.09
C ILE A 53 -2.63 -14.80 -15.86
N VAL A 54 -2.31 -13.73 -15.15
CA VAL A 54 -1.93 -12.44 -15.76
C VAL A 54 -0.73 -12.62 -16.70
N THR A 55 0.25 -13.43 -16.32
CA THR A 55 1.45 -13.68 -17.12
C THR A 55 1.12 -14.46 -18.39
N LEU A 56 0.35 -15.54 -18.28
CA LEU A 56 -0.06 -16.35 -19.42
C LEU A 56 -0.85 -15.52 -20.43
N ILE A 57 -1.81 -14.70 -19.98
CA ILE A 57 -2.60 -13.83 -20.85
C ILE A 57 -1.76 -12.70 -21.44
N LYS A 58 -1.18 -11.83 -20.59
CA LYS A 58 -0.59 -10.55 -21.03
C LYS A 58 0.75 -10.64 -21.75
N PHE A 59 1.39 -11.81 -21.73
CA PHE A 59 2.63 -12.04 -22.47
C PHE A 59 2.41 -12.89 -23.73
N SER A 60 1.16 -13.14 -24.11
CA SER A 60 0.81 -13.77 -25.38
C SER A 60 -0.31 -12.96 -26.06
N PRO A 61 0.01 -12.13 -27.08
CA PRO A 61 -1.00 -11.38 -27.82
C PRO A 61 -2.10 -12.27 -28.40
N LYS A 62 -1.76 -13.50 -28.82
CA LYS A 62 -2.73 -14.49 -29.32
C LYS A 62 -3.78 -14.83 -28.25
N ARG A 63 -3.34 -15.08 -27.01
CA ARG A 63 -4.22 -15.41 -25.88
C ARG A 63 -5.05 -14.22 -25.43
N GLU A 64 -4.43 -13.05 -25.32
CA GLU A 64 -5.15 -11.82 -24.99
C GLU A 64 -6.26 -11.49 -26.02
N ASN A 65 -6.03 -11.74 -27.31
CA ASN A 65 -7.05 -11.59 -28.35
C ASN A 65 -8.15 -12.66 -28.24
N LEU A 66 -7.77 -13.94 -28.07
CA LEU A 66 -8.70 -15.04 -27.92
C LEU A 66 -9.64 -14.83 -26.72
N LEU A 67 -9.11 -14.36 -25.59
CA LEU A 67 -9.92 -14.00 -24.42
C LEU A 67 -10.99 -12.96 -24.79
N GLY A 68 -10.60 -11.93 -25.55
CA GLY A 68 -11.51 -10.89 -26.02
C GLY A 68 -12.58 -11.39 -26.99
N GLU A 69 -12.26 -12.39 -27.81
CA GLU A 69 -13.23 -13.05 -28.69
C GLU A 69 -14.21 -13.92 -27.90
N ILE A 70 -13.70 -14.70 -26.94
CA ILE A 70 -14.54 -15.52 -26.06
C ILE A 70 -15.49 -14.66 -25.24
N GLN A 71 -15.03 -13.52 -24.70
CA GLN A 71 -15.87 -12.56 -23.97
C GLN A 71 -17.07 -12.10 -24.80
N LYS A 72 -16.81 -11.65 -26.03
CA LYS A 72 -17.87 -11.19 -26.95
C LYS A 72 -18.91 -12.25 -27.27
N ASN A 73 -18.52 -13.52 -27.24
CA ASN A 73 -19.42 -14.63 -27.52
C ASN A 73 -20.22 -15.07 -26.28
N LEU A 74 -19.72 -14.80 -25.07
CA LEU A 74 -20.39 -15.13 -23.81
C LEU A 74 -21.36 -14.03 -23.36
N GLU A 75 -21.10 -12.76 -23.71
CA GLU A 75 -21.95 -11.63 -23.37
C GLU A 75 -22.92 -11.34 -24.53
N GLU A 76 -24.16 -11.85 -24.46
CA GLU A 76 -25.26 -11.47 -25.37
C GLU A 76 -25.75 -10.00 -25.19
N GLY A 77 -24.95 -9.08 -24.63
CA GLY A 77 -25.39 -7.70 -24.34
C GLY A 77 -24.27 -6.73 -23.95
N GLU A 78 -24.57 -5.42 -24.10
CA GLU A 78 -23.71 -4.22 -24.21
C GLU A 78 -22.67 -3.89 -23.09
N LEU A 79 -22.40 -4.78 -22.14
CA LEU A 79 -21.47 -4.51 -21.03
C LEU A 79 -20.08 -5.12 -21.28
N ALA A 80 -19.28 -4.47 -22.12
CA ALA A 80 -17.91 -4.91 -22.40
C ALA A 80 -17.08 -5.09 -21.10
N THR A 81 -16.89 -6.34 -20.68
CA THR A 81 -15.92 -6.66 -19.63
C THR A 81 -14.53 -6.28 -20.13
N HIS A 82 -13.83 -5.43 -19.37
CA HIS A 82 -12.48 -5.07 -19.79
C HIS A 82 -11.55 -6.26 -19.49
N GLY A 83 -10.57 -6.47 -20.36
CA GLY A 83 -9.60 -7.56 -20.20
C GLY A 83 -8.77 -7.47 -18.91
N ILE A 84 -7.94 -8.48 -18.69
CA ILE A 84 -7.13 -8.64 -17.48
C ILE A 84 -6.24 -7.40 -17.24
N ILE A 85 -5.97 -7.06 -15.97
CA ILE A 85 -5.04 -5.98 -15.59
C ILE A 85 -3.72 -6.58 -15.13
N LYS A 86 -2.60 -5.92 -15.45
CA LYS A 86 -1.29 -6.34 -14.95
C LYS A 86 -1.18 -6.08 -13.45
N LEU A 87 -0.89 -7.11 -12.67
CA LEU A 87 -0.41 -6.96 -11.30
C LEU A 87 0.93 -6.23 -11.32
N CYS A 88 1.14 -5.29 -10.39
CA CYS A 88 2.43 -4.65 -10.21
C CYS A 88 3.22 -5.42 -9.13
N PRO A 89 4.29 -6.16 -9.47
CA PRO A 89 4.98 -7.03 -8.48
C PRO A 89 5.67 -6.25 -7.35
N THR A 90 6.02 -4.99 -7.60
CA THR A 90 6.76 -4.13 -6.66
C THR A 90 5.88 -3.13 -5.92
N ARG A 91 4.62 -2.99 -6.34
CA ARG A 91 3.63 -2.12 -5.72
C ARG A 91 2.37 -2.93 -5.55
N TRP A 92 2.04 -3.27 -4.31
CA TRP A 92 0.79 -3.91 -3.91
C TRP A 92 -0.43 -2.99 -4.06
N THR A 93 -0.39 -2.09 -5.05
CA THR A 93 -1.42 -1.15 -5.45
C THR A 93 -2.03 -1.72 -6.72
N VAL A 94 -3.36 -1.80 -6.84
CA VAL A 94 -4.17 -2.43 -7.90
C VAL A 94 -4.46 -3.93 -7.75
N CYS A 95 -4.23 -4.50 -6.57
CA CYS A 95 -4.53 -5.91 -6.32
C CYS A 95 -6.04 -6.19 -6.41
N ALA A 96 -6.88 -5.32 -5.86
CA ALA A 96 -8.33 -5.50 -5.90
C ALA A 96 -8.86 -5.41 -7.33
N SER A 97 -8.45 -4.37 -8.07
CA SER A 97 -8.85 -4.22 -9.48
C SER A 97 -8.39 -5.40 -10.34
N CYS A 98 -7.21 -5.98 -10.07
CA CYS A 98 -6.79 -7.17 -10.79
C CYS A 98 -7.66 -8.38 -10.45
N PHE A 99 -7.98 -8.60 -9.17
CA PHE A 99 -8.80 -9.74 -8.76
C PHE A 99 -10.22 -9.60 -9.32
N GLN A 100 -10.78 -8.39 -9.30
CA GLN A 100 -12.04 -8.07 -9.95
C GLN A 100 -12.00 -8.42 -11.43
N ARG A 101 -10.95 -8.04 -12.18
CA ARG A 101 -10.85 -8.40 -13.60
C ARG A 101 -10.71 -9.90 -13.85
N ILE A 102 -10.15 -10.67 -12.93
CA ILE A 102 -10.13 -12.13 -13.04
C ILE A 102 -11.52 -12.69 -12.77
N LEU A 103 -12.25 -12.15 -11.79
CA LEU A 103 -13.63 -12.53 -11.47
C LEU A 103 -14.59 -12.20 -12.64
N ASP A 104 -14.49 -11.00 -13.22
CA ASP A 104 -15.29 -10.57 -14.37
C ASP A 104 -15.11 -11.50 -15.57
N ASN A 105 -13.91 -12.06 -15.72
CA ASN A 105 -13.51 -12.87 -16.88
C ASN A 105 -13.41 -14.36 -16.56
N TYR A 106 -13.99 -14.82 -15.45
CA TYR A 106 -13.68 -16.13 -14.91
C TYR A 106 -14.03 -17.28 -15.86
N SER A 107 -15.26 -17.26 -16.41
CA SER A 107 -15.74 -18.26 -17.36
C SER A 107 -14.98 -18.18 -18.68
N ALA A 108 -14.73 -16.97 -19.18
CA ALA A 108 -13.98 -16.75 -20.41
C ALA A 108 -12.53 -17.29 -20.30
N LEU A 109 -11.86 -17.06 -19.17
CA LEU A 109 -10.54 -17.60 -18.88
C LEU A 109 -10.55 -19.14 -18.85
N LEU A 110 -11.55 -19.77 -18.20
CA LEU A 110 -11.66 -21.23 -18.18
C LEU A 110 -11.82 -21.82 -19.59
N GLN A 111 -12.65 -21.19 -20.43
CA GLN A 111 -12.83 -21.58 -21.83
C GLN A 111 -11.57 -21.36 -22.65
N GLU A 112 -10.88 -20.23 -22.46
CA GLU A 112 -9.61 -19.95 -23.12
C GLU A 112 -8.56 -21.01 -22.81
N TRP A 113 -8.48 -21.46 -21.55
CA TRP A 113 -7.59 -22.56 -21.16
C TRP A 113 -7.95 -23.87 -21.85
N MET A 114 -9.23 -24.18 -22.01
CA MET A 114 -9.65 -25.38 -22.74
C MET A 114 -9.18 -25.31 -24.20
N VAL A 115 -9.49 -24.22 -24.90
CA VAL A 115 -9.09 -24.02 -26.31
C VAL A 115 -7.57 -24.08 -26.46
N CYS A 116 -6.82 -23.44 -25.57
CA CYS A 116 -5.36 -23.47 -25.59
C CYS A 116 -4.81 -24.90 -25.40
N LEU A 117 -5.45 -25.73 -24.59
CA LEU A 117 -4.99 -27.10 -24.32
C LEU A 117 -5.32 -28.09 -25.45
N ASP A 118 -6.22 -27.74 -26.36
CA ASP A 118 -6.49 -28.49 -27.58
C ASP A 118 -5.44 -28.19 -28.68
N GLU A 119 -4.75 -27.06 -28.58
CA GLU A 119 -3.65 -26.70 -29.48
C GLU A 119 -2.31 -27.35 -29.08
N LYS A 120 -1.40 -27.47 -30.06
CA LYS A 120 -0.02 -27.89 -29.82
C LYS A 120 0.79 -26.77 -29.16
N LEU A 121 0.85 -26.80 -27.83
CA LEU A 121 1.66 -25.88 -27.02
C LEU A 121 3.03 -26.45 -26.64
N GLN A 122 3.98 -25.57 -26.34
CA GLN A 122 5.22 -25.97 -25.65
C GLN A 122 4.90 -26.59 -24.29
N ALA A 123 5.65 -27.64 -23.92
CA ALA A 123 5.39 -28.44 -22.72
C ALA A 123 5.34 -27.60 -21.42
N ASP A 124 6.25 -26.64 -21.25
CA ASP A 124 6.26 -25.72 -20.09
C ASP A 124 4.96 -24.90 -20.01
N ILE A 125 4.59 -24.23 -21.10
CA ILE A 125 3.37 -23.42 -21.17
C ILE A 125 2.12 -24.28 -20.94
N ARG A 126 2.09 -25.48 -21.52
CA ARG A 126 0.99 -26.44 -21.31
C ARG A 126 0.85 -26.79 -19.82
N GLY A 127 1.96 -27.16 -19.16
CA GLY A 127 1.97 -27.48 -17.73
C GLY A 127 1.50 -26.32 -16.85
N ARG A 128 1.92 -25.09 -17.17
CA ARG A 128 1.49 -23.87 -16.47
C ARG A 128 -0.01 -23.60 -16.61
N ILE A 129 -0.56 -23.75 -17.82
CA ILE A 129 -2.01 -23.62 -18.08
C ILE A 129 -2.80 -24.69 -17.32
N ILE A 130 -2.35 -25.96 -17.35
CA ILE A 130 -2.99 -27.04 -16.58
C ILE A 130 -3.01 -26.70 -15.08
N GLY A 131 -1.89 -26.22 -14.55
CA GLY A 131 -1.79 -25.80 -13.15
C GLY A 131 -2.76 -24.67 -12.81
N CYS A 132 -2.80 -23.60 -13.62
CA CYS A 132 -3.74 -22.50 -13.45
C CYS A 132 -5.20 -22.95 -13.53
N GLN A 133 -5.56 -23.73 -14.54
CA GLN A 133 -6.92 -24.21 -14.72
C GLN A 133 -7.34 -25.09 -13.54
N ALA A 134 -6.45 -25.96 -13.04
CA ALA A 134 -6.73 -26.77 -11.86
C ALA A 134 -6.98 -25.89 -10.62
N GLN A 135 -6.15 -24.87 -10.37
CA GLN A 135 -6.37 -23.94 -9.26
C GLN A 135 -7.68 -23.15 -9.41
N MET A 136 -8.00 -22.66 -10.62
CA MET A 136 -9.26 -21.97 -10.91
C MET A 136 -10.50 -22.86 -10.70
N LYS A 137 -10.37 -24.17 -10.76
CA LYS A 137 -11.49 -25.08 -10.46
C LYS A 137 -11.67 -25.33 -8.95
N THR A 138 -10.76 -24.84 -8.10
CA THR A 138 -10.89 -25.00 -6.65
C THR A 138 -11.72 -23.89 -6.01
N TYR A 139 -12.52 -24.25 -5.01
CA TYR A 139 -13.23 -23.27 -4.18
C TYR A 139 -12.26 -22.35 -3.45
N ASP A 140 -11.12 -22.86 -2.95
CA ASP A 140 -10.11 -22.08 -2.23
C ASP A 140 -9.61 -20.89 -3.04
N PHE A 141 -9.31 -21.10 -4.33
CA PHE A 141 -8.88 -20.02 -5.20
C PHE A 141 -9.99 -18.99 -5.45
N PHE A 142 -11.21 -19.47 -5.72
CA PHE A 142 -12.36 -18.61 -5.97
C PHE A 142 -12.74 -17.77 -4.74
N PHE A 143 -12.76 -18.40 -3.56
CA PHE A 143 -12.95 -17.74 -2.28
C PHE A 143 -11.84 -16.72 -2.01
N GLY A 144 -10.58 -17.10 -2.22
CA GLY A 144 -9.44 -16.21 -2.03
C GLY A 144 -9.45 -15.01 -2.98
N LEU A 145 -9.93 -15.16 -4.22
CA LEU A 145 -10.10 -14.03 -5.16
C LEU A 145 -11.15 -13.04 -4.65
N ASN A 146 -12.32 -13.53 -4.24
CA ASN A 146 -13.38 -12.66 -3.71
C ASN A 146 -12.97 -12.00 -2.39
N LEU A 147 -12.26 -12.74 -1.52
CA LEU A 147 -11.75 -12.20 -0.24
C LEU A 147 -10.68 -11.14 -0.48
N GLY A 148 -9.73 -11.43 -1.36
CA GLY A 148 -8.69 -10.47 -1.72
C GLY A 148 -9.23 -9.24 -2.43
N GLU A 149 -10.23 -9.37 -3.30
CA GLU A 149 -10.89 -8.23 -3.94
C GLU A 149 -11.51 -7.32 -2.89
N ARG A 150 -12.38 -7.90 -2.03
CA ARG A 150 -13.08 -7.16 -0.97
C ARG A 150 -12.10 -6.47 -0.03
N SER A 151 -11.13 -7.21 0.49
CA SER A 151 -10.21 -6.66 1.49
C SER A 151 -9.19 -5.70 0.89
N PHE A 152 -8.61 -6.00 -0.28
CA PHE A 152 -7.63 -5.10 -0.90
C PHE A 152 -8.25 -3.83 -1.48
N SER A 153 -9.57 -3.78 -1.71
CA SER A 153 -10.25 -2.58 -2.23
C SER A 153 -10.05 -1.36 -1.30
N HIS A 154 -10.15 -1.58 0.01
CA HIS A 154 -9.93 -0.55 1.03
C HIS A 154 -8.48 -0.04 1.00
N THR A 155 -7.52 -0.96 0.84
CA THR A 155 -6.09 -0.61 0.79
C THR A 155 -5.68 0.02 -0.53
N ASP A 156 -6.31 -0.35 -1.65
CA ASP A 156 -6.10 0.29 -2.94
C ASP A 156 -6.60 1.74 -2.92
N ASN A 157 -7.74 2.00 -2.25
CA ASN A 157 -8.24 3.34 -2.00
C ASN A 157 -7.28 4.14 -1.12
N LEU A 158 -6.84 3.59 0.01
CA LEU A 158 -5.84 4.22 0.88
C LEU A 158 -4.56 4.56 0.09
N SER A 159 -4.06 3.63 -0.71
CA SER A 159 -2.88 3.82 -1.56
C SER A 159 -3.04 5.00 -2.53
N LYS A 160 -4.19 5.12 -3.20
CA LYS A 160 -4.48 6.26 -4.10
C LYS A 160 -4.47 7.58 -3.33
N THR A 161 -5.10 7.60 -2.16
CA THR A 161 -5.16 8.80 -1.31
C THR A 161 -3.79 9.21 -0.79
N LEU A 162 -2.99 8.25 -0.31
CA LEU A 162 -1.61 8.48 0.17
C LEU A 162 -0.66 9.00 -0.92
N GLN A 163 -0.99 8.80 -2.19
CA GLN A 163 -0.22 9.33 -3.32
C GLN A 163 -0.55 10.79 -3.67
N SER A 164 -1.51 11.41 -2.98
CA SER A 164 -1.85 12.83 -3.12
C SER A 164 -0.65 13.74 -2.84
N THR A 165 -0.56 14.86 -3.57
CA THR A 165 0.51 15.86 -3.41
C THR A 165 0.42 16.65 -2.11
N LYS A 166 -0.76 16.68 -1.48
CA LYS A 166 -1.01 17.35 -0.19
C LYS A 166 -0.84 16.42 1.02
N MET A 167 -0.31 15.21 0.83
CA MET A 167 -0.21 14.22 1.90
C MET A 167 0.91 14.56 2.89
N CYS A 168 0.55 14.72 4.16
CA CYS A 168 1.46 14.97 5.28
C CYS A 168 1.57 13.75 6.20
N ALA A 169 2.40 13.84 7.26
CA ALA A 169 2.61 12.76 8.21
C ALA A 169 1.31 12.46 8.99
N ALA A 170 0.73 13.49 9.60
CA ALA A 170 -0.47 13.35 10.44
C ALA A 170 -1.69 12.86 9.63
N SER A 171 -1.93 13.42 8.44
CA SER A 171 -3.05 12.98 7.59
C SER A 171 -2.86 11.55 7.09
N GLY A 172 -1.63 11.14 6.79
CA GLY A 172 -1.34 9.77 6.38
C GLY A 172 -1.67 8.76 7.48
N GLN A 173 -1.28 9.06 8.72
CA GLN A 173 -1.60 8.24 9.89
C GLN A 173 -3.12 8.16 10.13
N ARG A 174 -3.82 9.31 10.09
CA ARG A 174 -5.28 9.37 10.25
C ARG A 174 -6.01 8.52 9.21
N LEU A 175 -5.60 8.60 7.94
CA LEU A 175 -6.22 7.82 6.86
C LEU A 175 -5.96 6.32 6.99
N ALA A 176 -4.78 5.92 7.50
CA ALA A 176 -4.49 4.53 7.81
C ALA A 176 -5.36 4.02 8.96
N ASN A 177 -5.53 4.82 10.02
CA ASN A 177 -6.44 4.50 11.13
C ASN A 177 -7.89 4.37 10.68
N LEU A 178 -8.38 5.30 9.84
CA LEU A 178 -9.72 5.20 9.24
C LEU A 178 -9.89 3.91 8.43
N THR A 179 -8.86 3.52 7.66
CA THR A 179 -8.88 2.26 6.91
C THR A 179 -8.92 1.05 7.85
N LYS A 180 -8.15 1.08 8.95
CA LYS A 180 -8.20 0.06 10.01
C LYS A 180 -9.60 -0.04 10.62
N GLU A 181 -10.25 1.06 10.95
CA GLU A 181 -11.60 1.06 11.53
C GLU A 181 -12.63 0.46 10.57
N VAL A 182 -12.52 0.74 9.27
CA VAL A 182 -13.37 0.11 8.25
C VAL A 182 -13.12 -1.39 8.18
N LEU A 183 -11.86 -1.84 8.23
CA LEU A 183 -11.50 -3.26 8.27
C LEU A 183 -12.04 -3.96 9.53
N GLN A 184 -11.99 -3.29 10.69
CA GLN A 184 -12.59 -3.80 11.93
C GLN A 184 -14.11 -3.96 11.83
N LYS A 185 -14.81 -3.04 11.12
CA LYS A 185 -16.26 -3.16 10.92
C LYS A 185 -16.65 -4.35 10.04
N ILE A 186 -15.86 -4.64 8.99
CA ILE A 186 -16.11 -5.82 8.15
C ILE A 186 -15.73 -7.12 8.87
N GLN A 187 -14.91 -7.07 9.91
CA GLN A 187 -14.58 -8.19 10.78
C GLN A 187 -15.75 -8.53 11.73
N SER A 188 -16.87 -8.95 11.16
CA SER A 188 -18.05 -9.35 11.92
C SER A 188 -18.71 -10.59 11.32
N ASP A 189 -19.36 -11.39 12.18
CA ASP A 189 -20.08 -12.59 11.74
C ASP A 189 -21.12 -12.28 10.67
N LYS A 190 -21.88 -11.20 10.86
CA LYS A 190 -22.85 -10.73 9.87
C LYS A 190 -22.20 -10.43 8.52
N SER A 191 -21.04 -9.77 8.52
CA SER A 191 -20.31 -9.46 7.28
C SER A 191 -19.77 -10.71 6.60
N PHE A 192 -19.30 -11.68 7.38
CA PHE A 192 -18.86 -12.98 6.89
C PHE A 192 -20.00 -13.80 6.29
N ILE A 193 -21.15 -13.91 6.97
CA ILE A 193 -22.31 -14.68 6.49
C ILE A 193 -22.76 -14.14 5.13
N LEU A 194 -22.99 -12.83 5.02
CA LEU A 194 -23.38 -12.19 3.76
C LEU A 194 -22.34 -12.38 2.65
N PHE A 195 -21.05 -12.33 3.00
CA PHE A 195 -19.96 -12.58 2.07
C PHE A 195 -19.97 -14.02 1.56
N TYR A 196 -20.05 -14.99 2.47
CA TYR A 196 -19.96 -16.40 2.17
C TYR A 196 -21.16 -16.87 1.35
N GLU A 197 -22.38 -16.46 1.71
CA GLU A 197 -23.60 -16.74 0.95
C GLU A 197 -23.51 -16.22 -0.49
N ALA A 198 -23.05 -14.98 -0.68
CA ALA A 198 -22.85 -14.41 -2.00
C ALA A 198 -21.84 -15.20 -2.84
N ILE A 199 -20.74 -15.67 -2.24
CA ILE A 199 -19.75 -16.50 -2.94
C ILE A 199 -20.32 -17.87 -3.28
N LEU A 200 -21.07 -18.49 -2.37
CA LEU A 200 -21.72 -19.77 -2.63
C LEU A 200 -22.63 -19.68 -3.85
N ILE A 201 -23.49 -18.66 -3.91
CA ILE A 201 -24.38 -18.41 -5.06
C ILE A 201 -23.56 -18.23 -6.33
N LYS A 202 -22.53 -17.37 -6.31
CA LYS A 202 -21.67 -17.15 -7.48
C LYS A 202 -20.94 -18.42 -7.93
N SER A 203 -20.46 -19.24 -7.00
CA SER A 203 -19.74 -20.47 -7.31
C SER A 203 -20.65 -21.52 -7.96
N LYS A 204 -21.91 -21.63 -7.53
CA LYS A 204 -22.91 -22.52 -8.14
C LYS A 204 -23.24 -22.16 -9.57
N ASN A 205 -23.18 -20.87 -9.92
CA ASN A 205 -23.39 -20.40 -11.28
C ASN A 205 -22.21 -20.71 -12.23
N ILE A 206 -21.09 -21.25 -11.70
CA ILE A 206 -19.92 -21.65 -12.48
C ILE A 206 -19.66 -23.14 -12.21
N PRO A 207 -20.26 -24.06 -12.98
CA PRO A 207 -20.25 -25.51 -12.69
C PRO A 207 -18.86 -26.15 -12.60
N SER A 208 -17.82 -25.48 -13.10
CA SER A 208 -16.44 -25.96 -13.05
C SER A 208 -15.77 -25.78 -11.68
N ILE A 209 -16.35 -25.00 -10.76
CA ILE A 209 -15.78 -24.73 -9.44
C ILE A 209 -16.21 -25.84 -8.48
N SER A 210 -15.26 -26.39 -7.72
CA SER A 210 -15.53 -27.40 -6.69
C SER A 210 -16.37 -26.82 -5.55
N GLU A 211 -17.11 -27.68 -4.86
CA GLU A 211 -17.79 -27.31 -3.61
C GLU A 211 -16.77 -26.96 -2.50
N PRO A 212 -17.15 -26.13 -1.51
CA PRO A 212 -16.35 -25.85 -0.32
C PRO A 212 -16.15 -27.11 0.50
N THR A 213 -14.90 -27.50 0.72
CA THR A 213 -14.55 -28.74 1.43
C THR A 213 -13.64 -28.48 2.61
N LEU A 214 -13.75 -29.33 3.63
CA LEU A 214 -12.82 -29.29 4.76
C LEU A 214 -11.44 -29.78 4.31
N PRO A 215 -10.35 -29.14 4.77
CA PRO A 215 -9.02 -29.64 4.50
C PRO A 215 -8.84 -31.02 5.13
N ARG A 216 -8.05 -31.87 4.46
CA ARG A 216 -7.70 -33.19 5.00
C ARG A 216 -7.05 -33.02 6.38
N LYS A 217 -7.61 -33.65 7.41
CA LYS A 217 -7.02 -33.70 8.75
C LYS A 217 -5.61 -34.28 8.67
N ARG A 218 -4.61 -33.49 9.06
CA ARG A 218 -3.23 -33.93 9.22
C ARG A 218 -2.88 -33.88 10.70
N ARG A 219 -2.24 -34.93 11.21
CA ARG A 219 -1.67 -34.91 12.55
C ARG A 219 -0.49 -33.95 12.54
N ALA A 220 -0.42 -33.06 13.52
CA ALA A 220 0.75 -32.22 13.70
C ALA A 220 1.98 -33.14 13.95
N PRO A 221 3.15 -32.83 13.39
CA PRO A 221 4.36 -33.58 13.74
C PRO A 221 4.58 -33.56 15.25
N ALA A 222 4.91 -34.70 15.88
CA ALA A 222 5.00 -34.85 17.34
C ALA A 222 5.88 -33.78 18.02
N ARG A 223 6.91 -33.29 17.33
CA ARG A 223 7.79 -32.18 17.77
C ARG A 223 7.09 -30.82 17.99
N PHE A 224 5.85 -30.65 17.53
CA PHE A 224 5.07 -29.42 17.65
C PHE A 224 3.77 -29.63 18.44
N GLU A 225 3.54 -30.82 19.01
CA GLU A 225 2.44 -31.02 19.96
C GLU A 225 2.80 -30.28 21.27
N ILE A 226 2.29 -29.06 21.42
CA ILE A 226 2.39 -28.26 22.66
C ILE A 226 1.05 -28.41 23.40
N GLY A 227 1.06 -29.09 24.54
CA GLY A 227 -0.13 -29.33 25.38
C GLY A 227 -0.77 -30.71 25.17
N THR A 228 -1.64 -31.10 26.11
CA THR A 228 -2.37 -32.39 26.13
C THR A 228 -3.78 -32.30 25.55
N GLY A 229 -4.19 -31.12 25.06
CA GLY A 229 -5.52 -30.89 24.50
C GLY A 229 -5.71 -31.53 23.13
N MET A 230 -6.92 -32.00 22.86
CA MET A 230 -7.31 -32.47 21.51
C MET A 230 -7.19 -31.30 20.50
N PRO A 231 -6.62 -31.52 19.30
CA PRO A 231 -6.51 -30.45 18.32
C PRO A 231 -7.91 -29.99 17.88
N SER A 232 -8.15 -28.67 17.94
CA SER A 232 -9.38 -28.06 17.45
C SER A 232 -9.33 -28.00 15.92
N TYR A 233 -10.33 -28.59 15.27
CA TYR A 233 -10.50 -28.56 13.82
C TYR A 233 -11.86 -27.95 13.48
N PRO A 234 -11.98 -27.18 12.38
CA PRO A 234 -13.27 -26.72 11.89
C PRO A 234 -14.22 -27.89 11.66
N THR A 235 -15.45 -27.76 12.15
CA THR A 235 -16.48 -28.81 12.07
C THR A 235 -17.20 -28.77 10.74
N THR A 236 -17.34 -27.59 10.14
CA THR A 236 -17.97 -27.37 8.84
C THR A 236 -17.04 -26.63 7.87
N SER A 237 -17.27 -26.77 6.56
CA SER A 237 -16.52 -26.01 5.55
C SER A 237 -16.73 -24.50 5.72
N GLN A 238 -17.93 -24.07 6.12
CA GLN A 238 -18.22 -22.68 6.46
C GLN A 238 -17.35 -22.18 7.62
N ASP A 239 -17.19 -22.96 8.70
CA ASP A 239 -16.32 -22.58 9.83
C ASP A 239 -14.85 -22.46 9.40
N TYR A 240 -14.41 -23.33 8.49
CA TYR A 240 -13.06 -23.25 7.92
C TYR A 240 -12.84 -21.94 7.13
N TYR A 241 -13.75 -21.60 6.22
CA TYR A 241 -13.66 -20.34 5.47
C TYR A 241 -13.91 -19.11 6.35
N ARG A 242 -14.69 -19.24 7.42
CA ARG A 242 -14.83 -18.22 8.45
C ARG A 242 -13.48 -17.94 9.11
N GLN A 243 -12.77 -18.97 9.55
CA GLN A 243 -11.45 -18.80 10.13
C GLN A 243 -10.50 -18.05 9.18
N ILE A 244 -10.45 -18.44 7.90
CA ILE A 244 -9.62 -17.77 6.89
C ILE A 244 -10.03 -16.30 6.71
N TYR A 245 -11.33 -16.01 6.70
CA TYR A 245 -11.86 -14.65 6.56
C TYR A 245 -11.36 -13.74 7.69
N PHE A 246 -11.55 -14.17 8.94
CA PHE A 246 -11.14 -13.40 10.12
C PHE A 246 -9.62 -13.27 10.18
N GLU A 247 -8.87 -14.36 10.00
CA GLU A 247 -7.41 -14.34 10.01
C GLU A 247 -6.84 -13.38 8.95
N CYS A 248 -7.40 -13.38 7.73
CA CYS A 248 -6.97 -12.46 6.68
C CYS A 248 -7.14 -11.00 7.10
N ILE A 249 -8.31 -10.64 7.65
CA ILE A 249 -8.61 -9.26 8.07
C ILE A 249 -7.75 -8.87 9.28
N ASP A 250 -7.57 -9.77 10.24
CA ASP A 250 -6.67 -9.58 11.38
C ASP A 250 -5.24 -9.30 10.94
N PHE A 251 -4.71 -10.09 9.99
CA PHE A 251 -3.39 -9.86 9.45
C PHE A 251 -3.29 -8.51 8.73
N MET A 252 -4.35 -8.03 8.09
CA MET A 252 -4.37 -6.70 7.47
C MET A 252 -4.36 -5.58 8.50
N ILE A 253 -5.24 -5.66 9.51
CA ILE A 253 -5.34 -4.68 10.59
C ILE A 253 -3.99 -4.57 11.30
N ASN A 254 -3.45 -5.71 11.75
CA ASN A 254 -2.18 -5.75 12.46
C ASN A 254 -1.02 -5.24 11.60
N ALA A 255 -0.97 -5.61 10.31
CA ALA A 255 0.08 -5.15 9.42
C ALA A 255 -0.02 -3.66 9.10
N ILE A 256 -1.22 -3.09 9.00
CA ILE A 256 -1.40 -1.64 8.84
C ILE A 256 -0.96 -0.92 10.11
N GLU A 257 -1.45 -1.38 11.27
CA GLU A 257 -1.13 -0.78 12.57
C GLU A 257 0.38 -0.76 12.85
N GLN A 258 1.06 -1.90 12.72
CA GLN A 258 2.51 -1.99 12.96
C GLN A 258 3.34 -1.16 12.00
N ARG A 259 2.91 -1.03 10.73
CA ARG A 259 3.69 -0.33 9.69
C ARG A 259 3.44 1.17 9.67
N PHE A 260 2.28 1.63 10.10
CA PHE A 260 1.99 3.07 10.19
C PHE A 260 2.42 3.64 11.54
N ASN A 261 2.28 2.90 12.64
CA ASN A 261 2.72 3.32 13.97
C ASN A 261 4.26 3.19 14.16
N GLN A 262 5.05 3.89 13.34
CA GLN A 262 6.50 3.97 13.50
C GLN A 262 6.85 5.12 14.46
N PRO A 263 7.77 4.92 15.43
CA PRO A 263 8.19 5.99 16.34
C PRO A 263 8.76 7.23 15.63
N SER A 264 9.34 7.06 14.45
CA SER A 264 9.80 8.20 13.63
C SER A 264 8.65 9.04 13.09
N PHE A 265 7.48 8.45 12.83
CA PHE A 265 6.30 9.18 12.35
C PHE A 265 5.68 10.01 13.46
N SER A 266 5.65 9.51 14.70
CA SER A 266 5.10 10.29 15.82
C SER A 266 5.88 11.59 16.02
N VAL A 267 7.20 11.60 15.82
CA VAL A 267 7.99 12.84 15.87
C VAL A 267 7.52 13.87 14.82
N TYR A 268 7.31 13.42 13.58
CA TYR A 268 6.84 14.30 12.51
C TYR A 268 5.40 14.76 12.71
N GLU A 269 4.55 13.87 13.24
CA GLU A 269 3.17 14.20 13.61
C GLU A 269 3.12 15.25 14.72
N GLN A 270 3.93 15.13 15.78
CA GLN A 270 4.01 16.09 16.88
C GLN A 270 4.42 17.48 16.35
N MET A 271 5.43 17.55 15.49
CA MET A 271 5.86 18.82 14.87
C MET A 271 4.79 19.43 13.97
N GLU A 272 4.09 18.61 13.20
CA GLU A 272 3.01 19.07 12.32
C GLU A 272 1.79 19.53 13.12
N SER A 273 1.39 18.75 14.12
CA SER A 273 0.25 19.02 14.99
C SER A 273 0.48 20.32 15.77
N PHE A 274 1.71 20.58 16.23
CA PHE A 274 2.07 21.82 16.88
C PHE A 274 1.66 23.06 16.07
N LEU A 275 2.09 23.12 14.80
CA LEU A 275 1.80 24.27 13.93
C LEU A 275 0.31 24.36 13.60
N LEU A 276 -0.36 23.22 13.38
CA LEU A 276 -1.80 23.20 13.13
C LEU A 276 -2.60 23.68 14.34
N LYS A 277 -2.22 23.27 15.56
CA LYS A 277 -2.87 23.68 16.80
C LYS A 277 -2.71 25.17 17.07
N VAL A 278 -1.52 25.72 16.81
CA VAL A 278 -1.25 27.17 16.91
C VAL A 278 -2.18 27.96 15.98
N LEU A 279 -2.38 27.52 14.73
CA LEU A 279 -3.28 28.21 13.81
C LEU A 279 -4.76 28.08 14.21
N ASN A 280 -5.15 26.94 14.76
CA ASN A 280 -6.55 26.64 15.10
C ASN A 280 -6.94 27.05 16.54
N ASP A 281 -6.11 27.79 17.26
CA ASP A 281 -6.36 28.17 18.65
C ASP A 281 -6.62 26.98 19.60
N GLN A 282 -5.92 25.87 19.35
CA GLN A 282 -6.00 24.68 20.18
C GLN A 282 -4.85 24.61 21.17
N ASP A 283 -5.04 23.89 22.28
CA ASP A 283 -3.97 23.63 23.24
C ASP A 283 -2.83 22.82 22.60
N TYR A 284 -1.64 23.42 22.59
CA TYR A 284 -0.40 22.87 22.04
C TYR A 284 0.67 22.63 23.12
N SER A 285 0.31 22.68 24.41
CA SER A 285 1.26 22.55 25.52
C SER A 285 2.05 21.24 25.49
N THR A 286 1.41 20.15 25.06
CA THR A 286 2.05 18.82 24.95
C THR A 286 3.09 18.80 23.84
N GLU A 287 2.75 19.33 22.67
CA GLU A 287 3.66 19.42 21.53
C GLU A 287 4.82 20.38 21.80
N LEU A 288 4.57 21.49 22.51
CA LEU A 288 5.62 22.43 22.91
C LEU A 288 6.61 21.77 23.87
N GLN A 289 6.12 21.07 24.90
CA GLN A 289 6.98 20.32 25.83
C GLN A 289 7.83 19.28 25.07
N PHE A 290 7.23 18.57 24.11
CA PHE A 290 7.96 17.64 23.27
C PHE A 290 9.11 18.32 22.49
N LEU A 291 8.88 19.52 21.93
CA LEU A 291 9.90 20.29 21.25
C LEU A 291 11.00 20.79 22.20
N GLU A 292 10.63 21.24 23.40
CA GLU A 292 11.59 21.65 24.44
C GLU A 292 12.51 20.48 24.82
N ASP A 293 11.93 19.31 25.08
CA ASP A 293 12.66 18.12 25.53
C ASP A 293 13.62 17.57 24.45
N ASN A 294 13.22 17.63 23.17
CA ASN A 294 13.93 16.94 22.09
C ASN A 294 14.71 17.89 21.15
N TYR A 295 14.37 19.18 21.15
CA TYR A 295 14.87 20.17 20.18
C TYR A 295 15.33 21.49 20.80
N SER A 296 15.42 21.62 22.13
CA SER A 296 15.98 22.82 22.81
C SER A 296 17.38 23.24 22.33
N GLY A 297 18.20 22.29 21.88
CA GLY A 297 19.51 22.61 21.30
C GLY A 297 19.46 23.19 19.87
N ASP A 298 18.31 23.10 19.19
CA ASP A 298 18.12 23.61 17.82
C ASP A 298 17.13 24.80 17.77
N LEU A 299 16.34 25.02 18.80
CA LEU A 299 15.25 26.00 18.83
C LEU A 299 15.42 26.94 20.03
N ASP A 300 15.37 28.26 19.80
CA ASP A 300 15.19 29.23 20.88
C ASP A 300 13.71 29.29 21.26
N ILE A 301 13.35 28.58 22.33
CA ILE A 301 11.98 28.49 22.83
C ILE A 301 11.43 29.85 23.28
N GLY A 302 12.30 30.76 23.74
CA GLY A 302 11.92 32.12 24.13
C GLY A 302 11.49 32.93 22.91
N ALA A 303 12.29 32.91 21.85
CA ALA A 303 11.97 33.56 20.59
C ALA A 303 10.78 32.90 19.88
N LEU A 304 10.68 31.57 19.96
CA LEU A 304 9.63 30.77 19.31
C LEU A 304 8.23 31.25 19.72
N LYS A 305 7.99 31.53 21.01
CA LYS A 305 6.68 32.01 21.47
C LYS A 305 6.24 33.28 20.74
N SER A 306 7.12 34.27 20.64
CA SER A 306 6.85 35.51 19.90
C SER A 306 6.71 35.29 18.39
N GLN A 307 7.51 34.38 17.81
CA GLN A 307 7.40 34.02 16.40
C GLN A 307 6.06 33.35 16.07
N LEU A 308 5.50 32.54 16.97
CA LEU A 308 4.21 31.87 16.78
C LEU A 308 3.04 32.85 16.75
N GLU A 309 3.06 33.91 17.55
CA GLU A 309 2.05 34.99 17.50
C GLU A 309 2.04 35.66 16.13
N ILE A 310 3.23 35.96 15.59
CA ILE A 310 3.38 36.55 14.25
C ILE A 310 2.95 35.55 13.17
N PHE A 311 3.39 34.30 13.27
CA PHE A 311 3.02 33.21 12.36
C PHE A 311 1.51 33.06 12.25
N LYS A 312 0.81 33.08 13.38
CA LYS A 312 -0.65 32.99 13.43
C LYS A 312 -1.30 34.18 12.74
N LEU A 313 -0.80 35.40 12.95
CA LEU A 313 -1.33 36.60 12.27
C LEU A 313 -1.13 36.53 10.75
N LEU A 314 0.04 36.08 10.29
CA LEU A 314 0.36 35.98 8.86
C LEU A 314 -0.47 34.92 8.13
N LEU A 315 -0.91 33.87 8.83
CA LEU A 315 -1.69 32.78 8.25
C LEU A 315 -3.18 32.81 8.63
N LYS A 316 -3.66 33.84 9.35
CA LYS A 316 -5.03 33.91 9.89
C LYS A 316 -6.13 33.78 8.83
N ASP A 317 -5.90 34.38 7.65
CA ASP A 317 -6.86 34.37 6.54
C ASP A 317 -6.64 33.19 5.58
N ALA A 318 -5.66 32.33 5.86
CA ALA A 318 -5.39 31.16 5.06
C ALA A 318 -6.21 29.96 5.54
N ASP A 319 -6.98 29.36 4.63
CA ASP A 319 -7.66 28.08 4.87
C ASP A 319 -6.64 26.92 4.85
N CYS A 320 -5.85 26.84 5.93
CA CYS A 320 -4.79 25.85 6.09
C CYS A 320 -5.32 24.60 6.81
N VAL A 321 -5.68 23.58 6.02
CA VAL A 321 -6.21 22.31 6.55
C VAL A 321 -5.09 21.28 6.80
N CYS A 322 -3.89 21.51 6.26
CA CYS A 322 -2.73 20.63 6.47
C CYS A 322 -1.38 21.37 6.37
N PHE A 323 -0.30 20.70 6.77
CA PHE A 323 1.06 21.26 6.67
C PHE A 323 1.47 21.67 5.25
N TYR A 324 0.96 20.99 4.22
CA TYR A 324 1.24 21.40 2.85
C TYR A 324 0.68 22.80 2.53
N ASP A 325 -0.54 23.11 3.00
CA ASP A 325 -1.15 24.41 2.75
C ASP A 325 -0.38 25.52 3.48
N MET A 326 0.07 25.27 4.71
CA MET A 326 0.96 26.17 5.45
C MET A 326 2.25 26.45 4.69
N LEU A 327 2.92 25.42 4.17
CA LEU A 327 4.15 25.57 3.40
C LEU A 327 3.97 26.37 2.10
N VAL A 328 2.84 26.20 1.43
CA VAL A 328 2.52 27.00 0.24
C VAL A 328 2.36 28.45 0.63
N LYS A 329 1.62 28.74 1.69
CA LYS A 329 1.38 30.11 2.17
C LYS A 329 2.65 30.80 2.63
N ILE A 330 3.48 30.12 3.43
CA ILE A 330 4.77 30.66 3.88
C ILE A 330 5.66 31.02 2.70
N ARG A 331 5.63 30.25 1.59
CA ARG A 331 6.43 30.55 0.40
C ARG A 331 5.95 31.80 -0.34
N GLU A 332 4.66 32.09 -0.29
CA GLU A 332 4.02 33.26 -0.91
C GLU A 332 4.30 34.55 -0.13
N LEU A 333 4.65 34.47 1.16
CA LEU A 333 4.95 35.65 1.99
C LEU A 333 6.16 36.45 1.47
N PRO A 334 6.13 37.79 1.57
CA PRO A 334 7.31 38.64 1.39
C PRO A 334 8.48 38.23 2.29
N GLU A 335 9.72 38.38 1.80
CA GLU A 335 10.93 38.05 2.57
C GLU A 335 11.03 38.74 3.95
N PRO A 336 10.65 40.03 4.13
CA PRO A 336 10.65 40.66 5.45
C PRO A 336 9.73 39.97 6.46
N GLU A 337 8.57 39.49 6.01
CA GLU A 337 7.60 38.77 6.86
C GLU A 337 8.11 37.36 7.18
N LYS A 338 8.69 36.66 6.21
CA LYS A 338 9.33 35.36 6.44
C LYS A 338 10.41 35.43 7.52
N LYS A 339 11.24 36.47 7.52
CA LYS A 339 12.28 36.68 8.54
C LYS A 339 11.75 36.89 9.96
N LYS A 340 10.47 37.26 10.11
CA LYS A 340 9.84 37.39 11.44
C LYS A 340 9.43 36.05 12.04
N ILE A 341 9.35 34.99 11.23
CA ILE A 341 8.93 33.65 11.63
C ILE A 341 9.99 32.57 11.36
N ILE A 342 11.15 32.96 10.83
CA ILE A 342 12.28 32.08 10.56
C ILE A 342 13.50 32.68 11.26
N GLU A 343 14.18 31.89 12.09
CA GLU A 343 15.46 32.29 12.64
C GLU A 343 16.55 32.32 11.55
N ASP A 344 17.21 33.47 11.40
CA ASP A 344 18.43 33.61 10.58
C ASP A 344 19.61 32.74 11.13
N HIS A 345 19.46 32.16 12.34
CA HIS A 345 20.50 31.44 13.09
C HIS A 345 20.60 29.94 12.86
N ILE A 346 19.91 29.35 11.86
CA ILE A 346 20.41 28.10 11.27
C ILE A 346 21.65 28.41 10.40
N SER A 347 22.68 28.95 11.04
CA SER A 347 24.05 28.84 10.56
C SER A 347 24.37 27.35 10.60
N TRP A 348 24.09 26.65 9.50
CA TRP A 348 24.76 25.39 9.23
C TRP A 348 26.25 25.75 9.25
N ARG A 349 26.96 25.50 10.35
CA ARG A 349 28.42 25.65 10.39
C ARG A 349 28.98 24.80 9.26
N THR A 350 29.21 25.42 8.12
CA THR A 350 29.89 24.81 6.99
C THR A 350 31.34 24.69 7.41
N ASN A 351 31.69 23.55 7.98
CA ASN A 351 33.09 23.21 8.16
C ASN A 351 33.65 23.02 6.75
N ASN A 352 34.46 23.96 6.28
CA ASN A 352 34.87 24.11 4.86
C ASN A 352 35.71 22.93 4.29
N ASN A 353 35.94 21.87 5.07
CA ASN A 353 36.77 20.73 4.72
C ASN A 353 36.01 19.45 4.28
N GLN A 354 34.72 19.52 3.90
CA GLN A 354 34.00 18.34 3.40
C GLN A 354 33.83 18.26 1.87
N PRO A 355 33.98 17.06 1.26
CA PRO A 355 33.92 16.85 -0.20
C PRO A 355 32.61 17.33 -0.84
N SER A 356 32.71 17.81 -2.07
CA SER A 356 31.65 18.47 -2.87
C SER A 356 30.30 17.74 -2.99
N ALA A 357 30.23 16.44 -2.67
CA ALA A 357 28.99 15.67 -2.59
C ALA A 357 28.10 16.05 -1.38
N LEU A 358 28.70 16.50 -0.27
CA LEU A 358 27.98 16.89 0.96
C LEU A 358 27.27 18.24 0.82
N ARG A 359 27.81 19.16 0.00
CA ARG A 359 27.17 20.45 -0.32
C ARG A 359 25.84 20.29 -1.08
N LYS A 360 25.66 19.21 -1.86
CA LYS A 360 24.40 18.91 -2.57
C LYS A 360 23.33 18.30 -1.66
N ILE A 361 23.74 17.69 -0.54
CA ILE A 361 22.82 17.16 0.48
C ILE A 361 22.42 18.28 1.47
N GLN A 362 23.31 19.24 1.73
CA GLN A 362 23.11 20.40 2.61
C GLN A 362 22.14 21.49 2.09
N LYS A 363 21.67 21.43 0.84
CA LYS A 363 20.61 22.32 0.31
C LYS A 363 19.20 21.72 0.36
N LEU A 364 19.02 20.53 0.95
CA LEU A 364 17.73 19.85 1.04
C LEU A 364 17.05 20.13 2.38
N SER A 365 16.45 21.33 2.49
CA SER A 365 15.29 21.68 3.34
C SER A 365 14.83 20.55 4.27
N THR A 366 15.38 20.56 5.48
CA THR A 366 14.91 19.78 6.63
C THR A 366 13.43 20.11 6.85
N CYS A 367 12.62 19.08 7.09
CA CYS A 367 11.15 19.03 7.14
C CYS A 367 10.34 18.98 5.83
N VAL A 368 10.80 19.46 4.66
CA VAL A 368 9.94 19.48 3.44
C VAL A 368 10.40 18.58 2.29
N CYS A 369 11.70 18.29 2.16
CA CYS A 369 12.20 17.59 0.96
C CYS A 369 12.23 16.06 1.05
N LEU A 370 12.30 15.45 2.23
CA LEU A 370 12.43 14.00 2.35
C LEU A 370 11.10 13.25 2.16
N LEU A 371 9.96 13.88 2.46
CA LEU A 371 8.63 13.29 2.23
C LEU A 371 8.22 13.29 0.74
N ASN A 372 8.81 14.16 -0.09
CA ASN A 372 8.40 14.34 -1.49
C ASN A 372 9.27 13.62 -2.55
N GLN A 373 10.44 13.06 -2.17
CA GLN A 373 11.35 12.45 -3.15
C GLN A 373 10.94 11.06 -3.67
N SER A 374 10.02 10.36 -2.99
CA SER A 374 9.48 9.10 -3.51
C SER A 374 8.43 9.27 -4.62
N ASN A 375 7.78 10.43 -4.75
CA ASN A 375 6.78 10.66 -5.81
C ASN A 375 7.38 11.26 -7.10
N ARG A 376 8.47 12.05 -7.02
CA ARG A 376 9.10 12.66 -8.21
C ARG A 376 10.02 11.71 -9.02
N LYS A 377 10.67 10.73 -8.39
CA LYS A 377 11.51 9.75 -9.12
C LYS A 377 10.70 8.72 -9.92
N LEU A 378 9.41 8.54 -9.60
CA LEU A 378 8.52 7.62 -10.31
C LEU A 378 7.91 8.19 -11.59
N ARG A 379 7.75 9.52 -11.71
CA ARG A 379 7.31 10.15 -12.96
C ARG A 379 8.42 10.32 -14.01
N LYS A 380 9.69 10.43 -13.59
CA LYS A 380 10.82 10.53 -14.54
C LYS A 380 11.19 9.19 -15.18
N SER A 381 11.01 8.06 -14.50
CA SER A 381 11.31 6.73 -15.07
C SER A 381 10.29 6.29 -16.14
N THR A 382 9.02 6.72 -16.03
CA THR A 382 7.97 6.43 -17.02
C THR A 382 8.08 7.31 -18.27
N HIS A 383 8.54 8.56 -18.16
CA HIS A 383 8.83 9.40 -19.33
C HIS A 383 10.13 9.02 -20.04
N GLN A 384 11.20 8.67 -19.31
CA GLN A 384 12.44 8.20 -19.97
C GLN A 384 12.26 6.84 -20.66
N ARG A 385 11.48 5.90 -20.09
CA ARG A 385 11.17 4.62 -20.77
C ARG A 385 10.28 4.77 -22.00
N LYS A 386 9.34 5.72 -22.02
CA LYS A 386 8.53 6.03 -23.23
C LYS A 386 9.35 6.71 -24.32
N GLY A 387 10.33 7.55 -23.97
CA GLY A 387 11.24 8.19 -24.92
C GLY A 387 12.25 7.24 -25.57
N LEU A 388 12.75 6.25 -24.80
CA LEU A 388 13.70 5.24 -25.31
C LEU A 388 13.03 4.17 -26.18
N ARG A 389 11.74 3.85 -25.95
CA ARG A 389 10.99 2.90 -26.81
C ARG A 389 10.66 3.51 -28.19
N LYS A 390 10.23 4.78 -28.24
CA LYS A 390 9.97 5.50 -29.50
C LYS A 390 11.23 5.76 -30.35
N LYS A 391 12.43 5.74 -29.75
CA LYS A 391 13.71 5.85 -30.49
C LYS A 391 14.21 4.52 -31.05
N LYS A 392 13.77 3.37 -30.52
CA LYS A 392 14.11 2.05 -31.08
C LYS A 392 13.19 1.64 -32.23
N GLU A 393 11.91 2.03 -32.22
CA GLU A 393 10.96 1.78 -33.33
C GLU A 393 11.15 2.69 -34.55
N LYS A 394 12.11 3.64 -34.53
CA LYS A 394 12.48 4.48 -35.68
C LYS A 394 13.83 4.11 -36.31
N LYS A 395 14.47 3.01 -35.84
CA LYS A 395 15.79 2.57 -36.32
C LYS A 395 15.85 1.06 -36.66
N THR A 396 14.71 0.43 -36.81
CA THR A 396 14.46 -0.88 -37.42
C THR A 396 13.16 -0.76 -38.17
#